data_AF-A0A1V2ATW3-F1
#
_entry.id   AF-A0A1V2ATW3-F1
#
_cell.length_a   1.000
_cell.length_b   1.000
_cell.length_c   1.000
_cell.angle_alpha   90.00
_cell.angle_beta   90.00
_cell.angle_gamma   90.00
#
_symmetry.space_group_name_H-M   'P 1'
#
loop_
_entity.id
_entity.type
_entity.pdbx_description
1 polymer ?
#
loop_
_entity_poly.entity_id
_entity_poly.type
_entity_poly.pdbx_seq_one_letter_code
_entity_poly.pdbx_strand_id
1 'polypeptide(L)'
;MTIPLIIGGVLLAILILLILVFITKYRTVGPDEALIVTGNWLGGGKNVVTTDDGKKIKIIRGGGTFVVPIMQRAEPLSLLNYKLEVGTRDTYTKQGVPVTVNGVSIIKVGSTIEEVSTAAEQYL
;
A
#
# COMPACT_ATOMS: atom_id res chain seq x y z
N MET A 1 -15.54 -41.22 -30.12
CA MET A 1 -14.47 -40.98 -29.13
C MET A 1 -14.05 -39.51 -29.02
N THR A 2 -14.58 -38.59 -29.82
CA THR A 2 -14.16 -37.17 -29.84
C THR A 2 -14.81 -36.31 -28.75
N ILE A 3 -16.08 -36.54 -28.43
CA ILE A 3 -16.85 -35.78 -27.41
C ILE A 3 -16.21 -35.79 -26.01
N PRO A 4 -15.80 -36.93 -25.42
CA PRO A 4 -15.18 -36.94 -24.08
C PRO A 4 -13.81 -36.24 -24.05
N LEU A 5 -13.07 -36.25 -25.16
CA LEU A 5 -11.79 -35.54 -25.28
C LEU A 5 -11.98 -34.01 -25.30
N ILE A 6 -13.03 -33.53 -25.97
CA ILE A 6 -13.41 -32.12 -26.00
C ILE A 6 -13.85 -31.64 -24.61
N ILE A 7 -14.69 -32.42 -23.91
CA ILE A 7 -15.15 -32.09 -22.55
C ILE A 7 -13.97 -32.04 -21.57
N GLY A 8 -13.06 -33.02 -21.65
CA GLY A 8 -11.84 -33.03 -20.83
C GLY A 8 -10.93 -31.82 -21.11
N GLY A 9 -10.76 -31.45 -22.39
CA GLY A 9 -9.98 -30.28 -22.78
C GLY A 9 -10.57 -28.96 -22.27
N VAL A 10 -11.90 -28.79 -22.35
CA VAL A 10 -12.59 -27.58 -21.86
C VAL A 10 -12.50 -27.47 -20.33
N LEU A 11 -12.70 -28.58 -19.60
CA LEU A 11 -12.55 -28.59 -18.15
C LEU A 11 -11.13 -28.23 -17.71
N LEU A 12 -10.11 -28.76 -18.40
CA LEU A 12 -8.72 -28.45 -18.11
C LEU A 12 -8.40 -26.97 -18.39
N ALA A 13 -8.93 -26.42 -19.48
CA ALA A 13 -8.75 -25.00 -19.82
C ALA A 13 -9.40 -24.07 -18.77
N ILE A 14 -10.60 -24.41 -18.27
CA ILE A 14 -11.29 -23.66 -17.21
C ILE A 14 -10.49 -23.72 -15.90
N LEU A 15 -9.94 -24.90 -15.56
CA LEU A 15 -9.13 -25.06 -14.35
C LEU A 15 -7.86 -24.21 -14.40
N ILE A 16 -7.16 -24.21 -15.54
CA ILE A 16 -5.97 -23.38 -15.75
C ILE A 16 -6.32 -21.89 -15.67
N LEU A 17 -7.44 -21.47 -16.29
CA LEU A 17 -7.91 -20.09 -16.22
C LEU A 17 -8.19 -19.65 -14.78
N LEU A 18 -8.85 -20.49 -13.99
CA LEU A 18 -9.14 -20.21 -12.58
C LEU A 18 -7.86 -20.03 -11.75
N ILE A 19 -6.87 -20.90 -11.94
CA ILE A 19 -5.58 -20.80 -11.24
C ILE A 19 -4.86 -19.49 -11.61
N LEU A 20 -4.86 -19.12 -12.89
CA LEU A 20 -4.22 -17.89 -13.39
C LEU A 20 -4.88 -16.63 -12.78
N VAL A 21 -6.21 -16.63 -12.67
CA VAL A 21 -6.97 -15.56 -12.01
C VAL A 21 -6.69 -15.48 -10.51
N PHE A 22 -6.42 -16.60 -9.83
CA PHE A 22 -6.09 -16.60 -8.41
C PHE A 22 -4.69 -16.07 -8.13
N ILE A 23 -3.69 -16.46 -8.94
CA ILE A 23 -2.30 -16.02 -8.78
C ILE A 23 -2.18 -14.51 -8.99
N THR A 24 -2.86 -13.97 -10.01
CA THR A 24 -2.85 -12.52 -10.31
C THR A 24 -3.49 -11.66 -9.21
N LYS A 25 -4.27 -12.25 -8.29
CA LYS A 25 -4.95 -11.56 -7.19
C LYS A 25 -4.16 -11.55 -5.87
N TYR A 26 -3.06 -12.30 -5.77
CA TYR A 26 -2.24 -12.29 -4.57
C TYR A 26 -1.22 -11.17 -4.63
N ARG A 27 -1.36 -10.17 -3.75
CA ARG A 27 -0.42 -9.06 -3.61
C ARG A 27 0.46 -9.30 -2.38
N THR A 28 1.76 -9.34 -2.61
CA THR A 28 2.78 -9.44 -1.56
C THR A 28 3.55 -8.13 -1.49
N VAL A 29 3.77 -7.61 -0.30
CA VAL A 29 4.63 -6.44 -0.05
C VAL A 29 5.90 -6.82 0.70
N GLY A 30 6.94 -6.03 0.50
CA GLY A 30 8.21 -6.21 1.23
C GLY A 30 8.06 -5.91 2.73
N PRO A 31 9.05 -6.33 3.55
CA PRO A 31 9.07 -6.03 4.99
C PRO A 31 9.11 -4.53 5.31
N ASP A 32 9.67 -3.72 4.40
CA ASP A 32 9.80 -2.27 4.53
C ASP A 32 8.61 -1.49 3.92
N GLU A 33 7.53 -2.19 3.58
CA GLU A 33 6.32 -1.62 2.99
C GLU A 33 5.08 -2.05 3.78
N ALA A 34 4.10 -1.15 3.84
CA ALA A 34 2.77 -1.42 4.33
C ALA A 34 1.80 -1.43 3.15
N LEU A 35 1.05 -2.51 2.97
CA LEU A 35 -0.06 -2.53 2.03
C LEU A 35 -1.29 -1.94 2.72
N ILE A 36 -1.77 -0.82 2.18
CA ILE A 36 -3.02 -0.19 2.60
C ILE A 36 -4.12 -0.71 1.69
N VAL A 37 -5.04 -1.47 2.26
CA VAL A 37 -6.20 -2.02 1.54
C VAL A 37 -7.45 -1.27 1.96
N THR A 38 -8.10 -0.63 1.00
CA THR A 38 -9.33 0.16 1.17
C THR A 38 -10.47 -0.46 0.37
N GLY A 39 -11.72 -0.21 0.76
CA GLY A 39 -12.91 -0.66 0.03
C GLY A 39 -13.92 -1.43 0.87
N ASN A 40 -14.85 -2.09 0.20
CA ASN A 40 -15.92 -2.86 0.84
C ASN A 40 -15.44 -4.28 1.16
N TRP A 41 -15.94 -4.85 2.25
CA TRP A 41 -15.59 -6.21 2.68
C TRP A 41 -14.10 -6.38 3.05
N LEU A 42 -13.56 -5.52 3.92
CA LEU A 42 -12.17 -5.65 4.41
C LEU A 42 -11.96 -6.82 5.39
N GLY A 43 -13.03 -7.55 5.71
CA GLY A 43 -13.05 -8.56 6.77
C GLY A 43 -13.13 -7.95 8.17
N GLY A 44 -13.23 -8.79 9.19
CA GLY A 44 -13.12 -8.38 10.60
C GLY A 44 -11.85 -8.98 11.19
N GLY A 45 -10.88 -8.15 11.53
CA GLY A 45 -9.62 -8.61 12.11
C GLY A 45 -8.80 -7.47 12.70
N LYS A 46 -7.77 -7.81 13.47
CA LYS A 46 -6.89 -6.87 14.21
C LYS A 46 -6.14 -5.86 13.33
N ASN A 47 -6.15 -6.06 12.01
CA ASN A 47 -5.45 -5.23 11.04
C ASN A 47 -6.38 -4.20 10.36
N VAL A 48 -7.66 -4.13 10.76
CA VAL A 48 -8.63 -3.17 10.23
C VAL A 48 -8.80 -2.04 11.23
N VAL A 49 -8.37 -0.84 10.84
CA VAL A 49 -8.59 0.39 11.59
C VAL A 49 -9.86 1.03 11.06
N THR A 50 -10.74 1.43 11.97
CA THR A 50 -11.92 2.25 11.64
C THR A 50 -11.66 3.64 12.20
N THR A 51 -11.52 4.61 11.31
CA THR A 51 -11.43 6.03 11.67
C THR A 51 -12.81 6.52 12.12
N ASP A 52 -12.85 7.53 12.99
CA ASP A 52 -14.09 8.13 13.52
C ASP A 52 -15.06 8.60 12.42
N ASP A 53 -14.54 8.97 11.25
CA ASP A 53 -15.31 9.31 10.04
C ASP A 53 -16.02 8.11 9.37
N GLY A 54 -15.94 6.91 9.97
CA GLY A 54 -16.53 5.68 9.42
C GLY A 54 -15.73 5.06 8.28
N LYS A 55 -14.55 5.61 7.94
CA LYS A 55 -13.62 5.03 6.98
C LYS A 55 -12.97 3.80 7.57
N LYS A 56 -12.91 2.72 6.80
CA LYS A 56 -12.23 1.48 7.18
C LYS A 56 -11.04 1.27 6.27
N ILE A 57 -9.88 1.07 6.89
CA ILE A 57 -8.65 0.73 6.18
C ILE A 57 -8.06 -0.52 6.80
N LYS A 58 -7.50 -1.40 5.96
CA LYS A 58 -6.81 -2.59 6.40
C LYS A 58 -5.32 -2.43 6.12
N ILE A 59 -4.49 -2.53 7.15
CA ILE A 59 -3.05 -2.28 7.08
C ILE A 59 -2.31 -3.61 7.25
N ILE A 60 -1.49 -3.97 6.25
CA ILE A 60 -0.66 -5.17 6.29
C ILE A 60 0.81 -4.76 6.16
N ARG A 61 1.61 -4.99 7.19
CA ARG A 61 3.05 -4.69 7.20
C ARG A 61 3.84 -5.97 6.91
N GLY A 62 4.71 -5.96 5.90
CA GLY A 62 5.65 -7.06 5.65
C GLY A 62 5.02 -8.43 5.40
N GLY A 63 4.02 -8.52 4.52
CA GLY A 63 3.33 -9.77 4.23
C GLY A 63 2.54 -9.76 2.93
N GLY A 64 1.76 -10.81 2.70
CA GLY A 64 0.85 -10.94 1.57
C GLY A 64 -0.60 -10.96 2.01
N THR A 65 -1.47 -10.32 1.25
CA THR A 65 -2.92 -10.45 1.43
C THR A 65 -3.58 -10.68 0.09
N PHE A 66 -4.63 -11.49 0.11
CA PHE A 66 -5.52 -11.60 -1.02
C PHE A 66 -6.36 -10.33 -1.11
N VAL A 67 -6.31 -9.67 -2.27
CA VAL A 67 -7.08 -8.45 -2.54
C VAL A 67 -8.09 -8.77 -3.62
N VAL A 68 -9.36 -8.49 -3.35
CA VAL A 68 -10.44 -8.67 -4.32
C VAL A 68 -10.53 -7.40 -5.19
N PRO A 69 -10.03 -7.41 -6.43
CA PRO A 69 -9.79 -6.18 -7.21
C PRO A 69 -11.05 -5.39 -7.58
N ILE A 70 -12.23 -6.01 -7.49
CA ILE A 70 -13.51 -5.37 -7.85
C ILE A 70 -14.05 -4.52 -6.69
N MET A 71 -13.77 -4.91 -5.44
CA MET A 71 -14.34 -4.28 -4.23
C MET A 71 -13.27 -3.64 -3.33
N GLN A 72 -12.00 -3.97 -3.55
CA GLN A 72 -10.87 -3.55 -2.73
C GLN A 72 -9.78 -2.93 -3.61
N ARG A 73 -9.22 -1.82 -3.15
CA ARG A 73 -7.99 -1.22 -3.67
C ARG A 73 -6.86 -1.52 -2.72
N ALA A 74 -5.67 -1.70 -3.26
CA ALA A 74 -4.48 -1.98 -2.49
C ALA A 74 -3.33 -1.10 -2.98
N GLU A 75 -2.87 -0.22 -2.11
CA GLU A 75 -1.81 0.74 -2.40
C GLU A 75 -0.64 0.50 -1.43
N PRO A 76 0.58 0.27 -1.96
CA PRO A 76 1.75 0.12 -1.12
C PRO A 76 2.19 1.49 -0.60
N LEU A 77 2.38 1.59 0.71
CA LEU A 77 2.99 2.71 1.39
C LEU A 77 4.39 2.30 1.84
N SER A 78 5.41 2.98 1.33
CA SER A 78 6.79 2.73 1.75
C SER A 78 7.05 3.29 3.14
N LEU A 79 7.59 2.44 4.02
CA LEU A 79 8.02 2.78 5.38
C LEU A 79 9.51 3.13 5.43
N LEU A 80 10.15 3.23 4.26
CA LEU A 80 11.55 3.62 4.15
C LEU A 80 11.76 5.09 4.54
N ASN A 81 13.01 5.42 4.84
CA ASN A 81 13.40 6.78 5.15
C ASN A 81 13.35 7.66 3.89
N TYR A 82 12.60 8.76 3.95
CA TYR A 82 12.59 9.80 2.95
C TYR A 82 13.61 10.88 3.31
N LYS A 83 14.43 11.27 2.33
CA LYS A 83 15.35 12.40 2.48
C LYS A 83 14.66 13.64 1.93
N LEU A 84 14.40 14.62 2.80
CA LEU A 84 13.89 15.92 2.42
C LEU A 84 15.04 16.93 2.47
N GLU A 85 15.47 17.38 1.30
CA GLU A 85 16.46 18.45 1.18
C GLU A 85 15.73 19.79 1.18
N VAL A 86 16.06 20.63 2.17
CA VAL A 86 15.50 21.98 2.29
C VAL A 86 16.64 22.95 2.04
N GLY A 87 16.53 23.72 0.97
CA GLY A 87 17.48 24.77 0.62
C GLY A 87 16.78 26.10 0.48
N THR A 88 17.27 27.13 1.16
CA THR A 88 16.82 28.51 0.98
C THR A 88 17.96 29.34 0.40
N ARG A 89 17.68 29.99 -0.73
CA ARG A 89 18.58 30.95 -1.37
C ARG A 89 18.21 32.37 -0.95
N ASP A 90 19.22 33.22 -0.78
CA ASP A 90 19.07 34.66 -0.56
C ASP A 90 18.13 35.05 0.59
N THR A 91 18.17 34.30 1.70
CA THR A 91 17.43 34.65 2.91
C THR A 91 18.26 35.60 3.75
N TYR A 92 17.67 36.72 4.15
CA TYR A 92 18.34 37.67 5.04
C TYR A 92 18.19 37.24 6.49
N THR A 93 19.30 37.25 7.23
CA THR A 93 19.26 37.08 8.68
C THR A 93 18.58 38.28 9.34
N LYS A 94 18.22 38.17 10.63
CA LYS A 94 17.70 39.31 11.41
C LYS A 94 18.64 40.53 11.42
N GLN A 95 19.91 40.34 11.07
CA GLN A 95 20.94 41.36 10.99
C GLN A 95 21.13 41.90 9.55
N GLY A 96 20.31 41.50 8.59
CA GLY A 96 20.35 42.01 7.21
C GLY A 96 21.45 41.41 6.33
N VAL A 97 22.10 40.33 6.76
CA VAL A 97 23.15 39.66 5.97
C VAL A 97 22.51 38.55 5.12
N PRO A 98 22.72 38.52 3.80
CA PRO A 98 22.22 37.45 2.94
C PRO A 98 22.98 36.16 3.23
N VAL A 99 22.24 35.10 3.51
CA VAL A 99 22.78 33.76 3.74
C VAL A 99 22.05 32.74 2.88
N THR A 100 22.81 31.75 2.40
CA THR A 100 22.26 30.55 1.76
C THR A 100 22.39 29.40 2.74
N VAL A 101 21.28 28.70 2.99
CA VAL A 101 21.24 27.59 3.94
C VAL A 101 20.75 26.35 3.21
N ASN A 102 21.52 25.27 3.32
CA ASN A 102 21.13 23.94 2.88
C ASN A 102 21.04 23.04 4.11
N GLY A 103 19.92 22.35 4.26
CA GLY A 103 19.68 21.36 5.30
C GLY A 103 19.14 20.08 4.69
N VAL A 104 19.55 18.95 5.25
CA VAL A 104 18.99 17.64 4.91
C VAL A 104 18.26 17.13 6.13
N SER A 105 16.97 16.83 5.97
CA SER A 105 16.17 16.17 6.99
C SER A 105 15.85 14.75 6.53
N ILE A 106 15.93 13.79 7.45
CA ILE A 106 15.55 12.40 7.19
C ILE A 106 14.26 12.14 7.98
N ILE A 107 13.19 11.83 7.27
CA ILE A 107 11.87 11.54 7.86
C ILE A 107 11.45 10.11 7.51
N LYS A 108 10.65 9.47 8.36
CA LYS A 108 10.07 8.16 8.09
C LYS A 108 8.67 8.06 8.66
N VAL A 109 7.86 7.17 8.09
CA VAL A 109 6.58 6.78 8.70
C VAL A 109 6.89 5.84 9.86
N GLY A 110 6.23 6.07 10.99
CA GLY A 110 6.38 5.21 12.16
C GLY A 110 5.87 3.79 11.89
N SER A 111 6.33 2.83 12.69
CA SER A 111 6.04 1.42 12.43
C SER A 111 4.73 0.95 13.06
N THR A 112 4.08 1.74 13.92
CA THR A 112 2.82 1.36 14.57
C THR A 112 1.62 1.42 13.62
N ILE A 113 0.52 0.76 13.96
CA ILE A 113 -0.67 0.71 13.10
C ILE A 113 -1.31 2.11 13.00
N GLU A 114 -1.30 2.85 14.10
CA GLU A 114 -1.85 4.19 14.23
C GLU A 114 -1.05 5.22 13.41
N GLU A 115 0.29 5.16 13.45
CA GLU A 115 1.16 6.03 12.65
C GLU A 115 1.00 5.77 11.15
N VAL A 116 0.93 4.49 10.75
CA VAL A 116 0.70 4.11 9.36
C VAL A 116 -0.70 4.48 8.90
N SER A 117 -1.71 4.39 9.77
CA SER A 117 -3.07 4.86 9.50
C SER A 117 -3.08 6.37 9.21
N THR A 118 -2.44 7.16 10.07
CA THR A 118 -2.35 8.61 9.91
C THR A 118 -1.62 8.97 8.61
N ALA A 119 -0.51 8.28 8.31
CA ALA A 119 0.21 8.50 7.06
C ALA A 119 -0.64 8.10 5.84
N ALA A 120 -1.33 6.97 5.88
CA ALA A 120 -2.22 6.55 4.81
C ALA A 120 -3.31 7.58 4.53
N GLU A 121 -3.88 8.22 5.56
CA GLU A 121 -4.89 9.28 5.37
C GLU A 121 -4.34 10.57 4.76
N GLN A 122 -3.05 10.87 4.96
CA GLN A 122 -2.43 12.09 4.45
C GLN A 122 -1.83 11.93 3.05
N TYR A 123 -1.39 10.71 2.71
CA TYR A 123 -0.67 10.43 1.47
C TYR A 123 -1.50 9.70 0.40
N LEU A 124 -2.64 9.09 0.77
CA LEU A 124 -3.52 8.29 -0.13
C LEU A 124 -4.96 8.82 -0.09
#